data_AF-I1XJN4-F1
#
_entry.id   AF-I1XJN4-F1
#
_cell.length_a   1.000
_cell.length_b   1.000
_cell.length_c   1.000
_cell.angle_alpha   90.00
_cell.angle_beta   90.00
_cell.angle_gamma   90.00
#
_symmetry.space_group_name_H-M   'P 1'
#
loop_
_entity.id
_entity.type
_entity.pdbx_description
1 polymer ?
#
loop_
_entity_poly.entity_id
_entity_poly.type
_entity_poly.pdbx_seq_one_letter_code
_entity_poly.pdbx_strand_id
1 'polypeptide(L)' 'MLLKRILLIGASIMLLVVLSLMIHNAWAGKSVISLNSPVSFPVDI' A
#
# COMPACT_ATOMS: atom_id res chain seq x y z
N MET A 1 31.94 -14.49 -9.66
CA MET A 1 30.49 -14.61 -10.00
C MET A 1 29.56 -14.59 -8.79
N LEU A 2 29.99 -15.07 -7.61
CA LEU A 2 29.17 -15.11 -6.38
C LEU A 2 28.61 -13.74 -5.95
N LEU A 3 29.45 -12.70 -5.93
CA LEU A 3 29.05 -11.35 -5.51
C LEU A 3 27.90 -10.78 -6.36
N LYS A 4 27.98 -10.91 -7.69
CA LYS A 4 26.92 -10.46 -8.60
C LYS A 4 25.59 -11.18 -8.33
N ARG A 5 25.65 -12.47 -7.99
CA ARG A 5 24.47 -13.29 -7.69
C ARG A 5 23.82 -12.87 -6.37
N ILE A 6 24.63 -12.60 -5.34
CA ILE A 6 24.14 -12.07 -4.05
C ILE A 6 23.51 -10.69 -4.24
N LEU A 7 24.13 -9.83 -5.05
CA LEU A 7 23.62 -8.48 -5.31
C LEU A 7 22.27 -8.51 -6.04
N LEU A 8 22.12 -9.39 -7.04
CA LEU A 8 20.87 -9.59 -7.77
C LEU A 8 19.75 -10.13 -6.86
N ILE A 9 20.07 -11.10 -6.00
CA ILE A 9 19.11 -11.66 -5.04
C ILE A 9 18.69 -10.59 -4.03
N GLY A 10 19.64 -9.84 -3.47
CA GLY A 10 19.37 -8.76 -2.53
C GLY A 10 18.50 -7.66 -3.16
N ALA A 11 18.83 -7.24 -4.38
CA ALA A 11 18.04 -6.25 -5.12
C ALA A 11 16.61 -6.74 -5.40
N SER A 12 16.45 -8.02 -5.76
CA SER A 12 15.13 -8.63 -6.00
C SER A 12 14.27 -8.66 -4.74
N ILE A 13 14.84 -9.08 -3.61
CA ILE A 13 14.13 -9.09 -2.32
C ILE A 13 13.76 -7.67 -1.92
N MET A 14 14.67 -6.71 -2.07
CA MET A 14 14.38 -5.32 -1.70
C MET A 14 13.25 -4.74 -2.55
N LEU A 15 13.23 -5.04 -3.85
CA LEU A 15 12.15 -4.62 -4.76
C LEU A 15 10.79 -5.20 -4.33
N LEU A 16 10.75 -6.49 -3.97
CA LEU A 16 9.55 -7.16 -3.46
C LEU A 16 9.00 -6.46 -2.21
N VAL A 17 9.87 -6.15 -1.23
CA VAL A 17 9.46 -5.46 0.00
C VAL A 17 8.86 -4.07 -0.30
N VAL A 18 9.51 -3.30 -1.18
CA VAL A 18 9.02 -1.96 -1.56
C VAL A 18 7.68 -2.04 -2.25
N LEU A 19 7.51 -2.97 -3.20
CA LEU A 19 6.24 -3.20 -3.89
C LEU A 19 5.12 -3.59 -2.92
N SER A 20 5.38 -4.53 -2.00
CA SER A 20 4.40 -4.94 -0.99
C SER A 20 3.99 -3.78 -0.09
N LEU A 21 4.93 -2.92 0.31
CA LEU A 21 4.63 -1.74 1.13
C LEU A 21 3.80 -0.72 0.38
N MET A 22 4.10 -0.47 -0.90
CA MET A 22 3.32 0.45 -1.75
C MET A 22 1.89 -0.05 -1.95
N ILE A 23 1.72 -1.35 -2.22
CA ILE A 23 0.40 -1.98 -2.35
C ILE A 23 -0.36 -1.87 -1.02
N HIS A 24 0.28 -2.20 0.10
CA HIS A 24 -0.33 -2.09 1.42
C HIS A 24 -0.75 -0.65 1.71
N ASN A 25 0.09 0.35 1.43
CA ASN A 25 -0.26 1.76 1.65
C ASN A 25 -1.37 2.24 0.72
N ALA A 26 -1.36 1.82 -0.54
CA ALA A 26 -2.42 2.14 -1.50
C ALA A 26 -3.77 1.52 -1.08
N TRP A 27 -3.74 0.34 -0.46
CA TRP A 27 -4.94 -0.36 -0.01
C TRP A 27 -5.41 0.10 1.38
N ALA A 28 -4.50 0.34 2.32
CA ALA A 28 -4.78 0.85 3.65
C ALA A 28 -5.25 2.32 3.64
N GLY A 29 -4.83 3.10 2.64
CA GLY A 29 -5.30 4.47 2.41
C GLY A 29 -6.70 4.54 1.77
N LYS A 30 -7.19 3.45 1.17
CA LYS A 30 -8.61 3.34 0.82
C LYS A 30 -9.36 2.99 2.08
N SER A 31 -9.84 4.04 2.78
CA SER A 31 -10.94 3.89 3.72
C SER A 31 -11.96 2.98 3.06
N VAL A 32 -12.24 1.84 3.69
CA VAL A 32 -13.43 1.06 3.38
C VAL A 32 -14.54 2.09 3.48
N ILE A 33 -15.12 2.47 2.34
CA ILE A 33 -16.22 3.43 2.30
C ILE A 33 -17.28 2.77 3.17
N SER A 34 -17.44 3.29 4.37
CA SER A 34 -18.40 2.77 5.32
C SER A 34 -19.75 2.96 4.64
N LEU A 35 -20.35 1.87 4.17
CA LEU A 35 -21.73 1.84 3.68
C LEU A 35 -22.73 2.30 4.75
N ASN A 36 -22.26 2.56 5.97
CA ASN A 36 -23.01 3.05 7.11
C ASN A 36 -22.46 4.38 7.66
N SER A 37 -21.62 5.12 6.92
CA SER A 37 -21.29 6.48 7.32
C SER A 37 -22.56 7.32 7.24
N PRO A 38 -23.01 7.95 8.35
CA PRO A 38 -24.22 8.74 8.32
C PRO A 38 -23.99 9.88 7.34
N VAL A 39 -24.77 9.91 6.27
CA VAL A 39 -24.89 11.10 5.42
C VAL A 39 -25.41 12.20 6.34
N SER A 40 -24.50 13.03 6.85
CA SER A 40 -24.87 14.29 7.47
C SER A 40 -25.38 15.16 6.34
N PHE A 41 -26.70 15.14 6.12
CA PHE A 41 -27.36 16.11 5.27
C PHE A 41 -26.95 17.50 5.77
N PRO A 42 -26.59 18.44 4.88
CA PRO A 42 -26.45 19.82 5.28
C PRO A 42 -27.82 20.26 5.80
N VAL A 43 -27.92 20.47 7.11
CA VAL A 43 -29.06 21.19 7.67
C VAL A 43 -28.79 22.64 7.33
N ASP A 44 -29.41 23.12 6.26
CA ASP A 44 -29.51 24.55 5.95
C ASP A 44 -30.28 25.21 7.11
N ILE A 45 -29.55 25.91 7.97
CA ILE A 45 -30.04 26.85 9.01
C ILE A 45 -29.57 28.25 8.66
#